data_AF-S4MSZ6-F1
#
_entry.id   AF-S4MSZ6-F1
#
_cell.length_a   1.000
_cell.length_b   1.000
_cell.length_c   1.000
_cell.angle_alpha   90.00
_cell.angle_beta   90.00
_cell.angle_gamma   90.00
#
_symmetry.space_group_name_H-M   'P 1'
#
loop_
_entity.id
_entity.type
_entity.pdbx_description
1 polymer ?
#
loop_
_entity_poly.entity_id
_entity_poly.type
_entity_poly.pdbx_seq_one_letter_code
_entity_poly.pdbx_strand_id
1 'polypeptide(L)'
;MYATGLVLVDTHGEAERARALAEADLREGPPALEPQMVETKRYGLTDALDDLADASDRFERLAVAGFVLNAAADLLCDYHHAWIGGGKWLPRRLLEADDQRGTALLEGHLHLCESGDPTPMMDAVSEILDLVGGPLREGYHRTWRGVIESVSATTGR
;
A
#
# COMPACT_ATOMS: atom_id res chain seq x y z
N MET A 1 3.74 -13.46 -13.03
CA MET A 1 4.72 -14.12 -13.94
C MET A 1 4.17 -15.47 -14.42
N TYR A 2 3.71 -16.35 -13.53
CA TYR A 2 3.16 -17.67 -13.93
C TYR A 2 1.83 -17.59 -14.69
N ALA A 3 0.88 -16.76 -14.25
CA ALA A 3 -0.45 -16.65 -14.89
C ALA A 3 -0.42 -16.12 -16.35
N THR A 4 0.58 -15.31 -16.71
CA THR A 4 0.65 -14.61 -18.00
C THR A 4 1.92 -14.95 -18.79
N GLY A 5 2.66 -15.96 -18.34
CA GLY A 5 3.90 -16.37 -18.99
C GLY A 5 3.63 -17.06 -20.32
N LEU A 6 4.57 -16.94 -21.27
CA LEU A 6 4.52 -17.72 -22.50
C LEU A 6 5.12 -19.11 -22.25
N VAL A 7 4.31 -20.15 -22.39
CA VAL A 7 4.77 -21.54 -22.29
C VAL A 7 5.60 -21.88 -23.53
N LEU A 8 6.87 -22.21 -23.34
CA LEU A 8 7.76 -22.63 -24.44
C LEU A 8 7.80 -24.16 -24.60
N VAL A 9 7.73 -24.90 -23.48
CA VAL A 9 7.74 -26.36 -23.44
C VAL A 9 6.87 -26.80 -22.27
N ASP A 10 5.98 -27.77 -22.48
CA ASP A 10 5.20 -28.40 -21.42
C ASP A 10 4.92 -29.88 -21.72
N THR A 11 5.94 -30.72 -21.59
CA THR A 11 5.85 -32.14 -21.93
C THR A 11 5.00 -32.95 -20.94
N HIS A 12 4.76 -32.42 -19.73
CA HIS A 12 4.09 -33.13 -18.65
C HIS A 12 2.88 -32.38 -18.06
N GLY A 13 2.49 -31.23 -18.63
CA GLY A 13 1.35 -30.44 -18.17
C GLY A 13 1.63 -29.59 -16.92
N GLU A 14 2.88 -29.47 -16.50
CA GLU A 14 3.26 -28.74 -15.29
C GLU A 14 3.16 -27.23 -15.48
N ALA A 15 3.41 -26.73 -16.70
CA ALA A 15 3.31 -25.30 -16.98
C ALA A 15 1.85 -24.85 -16.96
N GLU A 16 0.96 -25.60 -17.61
CA GLU A 16 -0.48 -25.34 -17.55
C GLU A 16 -1.03 -25.48 -16.12
N ARG A 17 -0.56 -26.46 -15.34
CA ARG A 17 -0.94 -26.60 -13.93
C ARG A 17 -0.51 -25.40 -13.09
N ALA A 18 0.74 -24.94 -13.25
CA ALA A 18 1.24 -23.76 -12.54
C ALA A 18 0.49 -22.49 -12.93
N ARG A 19 0.13 -22.35 -14.22
CA ARG A 19 -0.68 -21.24 -14.70
C ARG A 19 -2.07 -21.26 -14.07
N ALA A 20 -2.75 -22.40 -14.08
CA ALA A 20 -4.09 -22.54 -13.50
C ALA A 20 -4.10 -22.22 -12.00
N LEU A 21 -3.08 -22.66 -11.25
CA LEU A 21 -2.91 -22.33 -9.84
C LEU A 21 -2.69 -20.83 -9.64
N ALA A 22 -1.79 -20.21 -10.42
CA ALA A 22 -1.53 -18.78 -10.32
C ALA A 22 -2.76 -17.93 -10.69
N GLU A 23 -3.54 -18.35 -11.68
CA GLU A 23 -4.81 -17.70 -12.03
C GLU A 23 -5.87 -17.88 -10.93
N ALA A 24 -5.85 -19.00 -10.22
CA ALA A 24 -6.70 -19.22 -9.05
C ALA A 24 -6.32 -18.27 -7.90
N ASP A 25 -5.05 -18.24 -7.50
CA ASP A 25 -4.55 -17.38 -6.42
C ASP A 25 -4.79 -15.89 -6.72
N LEU A 26 -4.60 -15.46 -7.97
CA LEU A 26 -4.86 -14.07 -8.36
C LEU A 26 -6.34 -13.69 -8.26
N ARG A 27 -7.24 -14.65 -8.49
CA ARG A 27 -8.70 -14.44 -8.37
C ARG A 27 -9.17 -14.47 -6.92
N GLU A 28 -8.51 -15.26 -6.08
CA GLU A 28 -8.80 -15.34 -4.65
C GLU A 28 -8.40 -14.04 -3.91
N GLY A 29 -7.31 -13.41 -4.36
CA GLY A 29 -6.77 -12.22 -3.70
C GLY A 29 -5.85 -12.57 -2.51
N PRO A 30 -5.13 -11.59 -1.94
CA PRO A 30 -4.37 -11.81 -0.73
C PRO A 30 -5.30 -12.07 0.47
N PRO A 31 -4.83 -12.79 1.50
CA PRO A 31 -5.52 -12.81 2.78
C PRO A 31 -5.61 -11.38 3.33
N ALA A 32 -6.74 -11.07 3.96
CA ALA A 32 -6.93 -9.80 4.65
C ALA A 32 -5.86 -9.61 5.74
N LEU A 33 -5.43 -8.36 5.92
CA LEU A 33 -4.58 -8.01 7.05
C LEU A 33 -5.30 -8.28 8.37
N GLU A 34 -4.53 -8.72 9.36
CA GLU A 34 -5.02 -8.82 10.72
C GLU A 34 -5.51 -7.44 11.21
N PRO A 35 -6.63 -7.36 11.98
CA PRO A 35 -7.19 -6.08 12.39
C PRO A 35 -6.19 -5.14 13.10
N GLN A 36 -5.27 -5.71 13.88
CA GLN A 36 -4.20 -4.96 14.57
C GLN A 36 -3.18 -4.35 13.58
N MET A 37 -2.94 -5.01 12.45
CA MET A 37 -2.08 -4.50 11.39
C MET A 37 -2.75 -3.36 10.63
N VAL A 38 -4.05 -3.50 10.32
CA VAL A 38 -4.86 -2.42 9.73
C VAL A 38 -4.84 -1.20 10.65
N GLU A 39 -5.08 -1.39 11.95
CA GLU A 39 -5.03 -0.32 12.94
C GLU A 39 -3.65 0.36 13.02
N THR A 40 -2.57 -0.44 12.99
CA THR A 40 -1.19 0.09 12.99
C THR A 40 -0.89 0.92 11.75
N LYS A 41 -1.29 0.46 10.56
CA LYS A 41 -1.13 1.21 9.30
C LYS A 41 -1.97 2.48 9.31
N ARG A 42 -3.21 2.41 9.79
CA ARG A 42 -4.12 3.55 9.89
C ARG A 42 -3.60 4.63 10.84
N TYR A 43 -3.03 4.22 11.97
CA TYR A 43 -2.34 5.11 12.89
C TYR A 43 -1.13 5.78 12.21
N GLY A 44 -0.23 5.00 11.62
CA GLY A 44 0.96 5.55 10.97
C GLY A 44 0.64 6.47 9.79
N LEU A 45 -0.43 6.18 9.05
CA LEU A 45 -0.92 7.06 7.98
C LEU A 45 -1.53 8.35 8.51
N THR A 46 -2.26 8.30 9.64
CA THR A 46 -2.80 9.50 10.27
C THR A 46 -1.68 10.42 10.77
N ASP A 47 -0.69 9.85 11.45
CA ASP A 47 0.50 10.56 11.94
C ASP A 47 1.27 11.23 10.78
N ALA A 48 1.49 10.48 9.70
CA ALA A 48 2.17 11.02 8.51
C ALA A 48 1.37 12.09 7.76
N LEU A 49 0.04 12.13 7.87
CA LEU A 49 -0.76 13.22 7.31
C LEU A 49 -0.55 14.53 8.07
N ASP A 50 -0.45 14.45 9.41
CA ASP A 50 -0.16 15.61 10.24
C ASP A 50 1.26 16.12 9.93
N ASP A 51 2.26 15.22 9.82
CA ASP A 51 3.62 15.58 9.38
C ASP A 51 3.64 16.21 7.98
N LEU A 52 2.85 15.69 7.03
CA LEU A 52 2.81 16.20 5.66
C LEU A 52 2.24 17.62 5.60
N ALA A 53 1.26 17.92 6.46
CA ALA A 53 0.66 19.24 6.61
C ALA A 53 1.67 20.26 7.17
N ASP A 54 2.44 19.84 8.18
CA ASP A 54 3.37 20.70 8.92
C ASP A 54 4.76 20.80 8.26
N ALA A 55 5.09 19.91 7.32
CA ALA A 55 6.37 19.94 6.60
C ALA A 55 6.57 21.29 5.92
N SER A 56 7.76 21.88 6.09
CA SER A 56 8.14 23.15 5.45
C SER A 56 9.32 22.98 4.48
N ASP A 57 10.21 22.02 4.74
CA ASP A 57 11.28 21.64 3.82
C ASP A 57 10.76 20.75 2.68
N ARG A 58 11.32 20.94 1.47
CA ARG A 58 10.87 20.21 0.29
C ARG A 58 11.33 18.74 0.30
N PHE A 59 12.51 18.44 0.82
CA PHE A 59 12.99 17.06 0.90
C PHE A 59 12.19 16.28 1.93
N GLU A 60 11.91 16.88 3.09
CA GLU A 60 11.04 16.30 4.11
C GLU A 60 9.64 16.02 3.55
N ARG A 61 9.01 17.01 2.90
CA ARG A 61 7.67 16.84 2.30
C ARG A 61 7.63 15.70 1.30
N LEU A 62 8.63 15.60 0.41
CA LEU A 62 8.69 14.53 -0.59
C LEU A 62 8.94 13.15 0.05
N ALA A 63 9.73 13.08 1.11
CA ALA A 63 9.96 11.85 1.86
C ALA A 63 8.68 11.36 2.54
N VAL A 64 7.96 12.26 3.22
CA VAL A 64 6.68 11.95 3.88
C VAL A 64 5.62 11.58 2.83
N ALA A 65 5.50 12.33 1.73
CA ALA A 65 4.57 12.01 0.65
C ALA A 65 4.79 10.61 0.07
N GLY A 66 6.05 10.19 -0.12
CA GLY A 66 6.37 8.83 -0.54
C GLY A 66 5.88 7.76 0.44
N PHE A 67 6.02 8.00 1.75
CA PHE A 67 5.47 7.11 2.78
C PHE A 67 3.93 7.08 2.74
N VAL A 68 3.28 8.25 2.70
CA VAL A 68 1.82 8.39 2.67
C VAL A 68 1.22 7.65 1.47
N LEU A 69 1.81 7.78 0.28
CA LEU A 69 1.36 7.07 -0.93
C LEU A 69 1.36 5.54 -0.72
N ASN A 70 2.46 4.98 -0.19
CA ASN A 70 2.57 3.54 0.02
C ASN A 70 1.60 3.05 1.10
N ALA A 71 1.51 3.76 2.23
CA ALA A 71 0.63 3.38 3.34
C ALA A 71 -0.86 3.46 2.97
N ALA A 72 -1.27 4.49 2.23
CA ALA A 72 -2.64 4.61 1.73
C ALA A 72 -2.96 3.56 0.67
N ALA A 73 -2.02 3.28 -0.25
CA ALA A 73 -2.18 2.22 -1.23
C ALA A 73 -2.33 0.83 -0.57
N ASP A 74 -1.54 0.53 0.46
CA ASP A 74 -1.66 -0.71 1.24
C ASP A 74 -3.07 -0.88 1.82
N LEU A 75 -3.59 0.15 2.49
CA LEU A 75 -4.92 0.11 3.11
C LEU A 75 -6.04 0.00 2.07
N LEU A 76 -5.95 0.71 0.95
CA LEU A 76 -6.95 0.64 -0.12
C LEU A 76 -6.94 -0.73 -0.82
N CYS A 77 -5.76 -1.29 -1.08
CA CYS A 77 -5.66 -2.63 -1.65
C CYS A 77 -6.19 -3.70 -0.69
N ASP A 78 -5.86 -3.62 0.61
CA ASP A 78 -6.38 -4.54 1.63
C ASP A 78 -7.91 -4.47 1.74
N TYR A 79 -8.49 -3.26 1.75
CA TYR A 79 -9.93 -3.04 1.78
C TYR A 79 -10.67 -3.75 0.62
N HIS A 80 -10.05 -3.78 -0.56
CA HIS A 80 -10.61 -4.42 -1.76
C HIS A 80 -10.17 -5.88 -1.94
N HIS A 81 -9.44 -6.47 -0.99
CA HIS A 81 -8.80 -7.79 -1.14
C HIS A 81 -8.00 -7.90 -2.45
N ALA A 82 -7.24 -6.86 -2.76
CA ALA A 82 -6.46 -6.74 -3.99
C ALA A 82 -4.96 -6.87 -3.72
N TRP A 83 -4.24 -7.52 -4.63
CA TRP A 83 -2.80 -7.65 -4.55
C TRP A 83 -2.11 -6.30 -4.79
N ILE A 84 -1.33 -5.84 -3.82
CA ILE A 84 -0.47 -4.66 -4.01
C ILE A 84 0.75 -4.98 -4.88
N GLY A 85 1.31 -3.94 -5.52
CA GLY A 85 2.54 -4.02 -6.30
C GLY A 85 3.58 -3.04 -5.77
N GLY A 86 4.87 -3.40 -5.88
CA GLY A 86 5.98 -2.50 -5.59
C GLY A 86 6.46 -1.73 -6.84
N GLY A 87 7.07 -0.56 -6.62
CA GLY A 87 7.67 0.26 -7.68
C GLY A 87 6.66 0.57 -8.79
N LYS A 88 7.00 0.28 -10.05
CA LYS A 88 6.13 0.54 -11.21
C LYS A 88 4.77 -0.18 -11.18
N TRP A 89 4.64 -1.23 -10.37
CA TRP A 89 3.40 -1.99 -10.26
C TRP A 89 2.44 -1.41 -9.22
N LEU A 90 2.93 -0.57 -8.30
CA LEU A 90 2.08 0.12 -7.33
C LEU A 90 0.93 0.87 -8.00
N PRO A 91 1.18 1.82 -8.92
CA PRO A 91 0.08 2.58 -9.53
C PRO A 91 -0.87 1.69 -10.35
N ARG A 92 -0.35 0.64 -11.01
CA ARG A 92 -1.17 -0.26 -11.83
C ARG A 92 -2.13 -1.07 -10.98
N ARG A 93 -1.62 -1.67 -9.90
CA ARG A 93 -2.42 -2.46 -8.96
C ARG A 93 -3.42 -1.61 -8.19
N LEU A 94 -3.01 -0.41 -7.82
CA LEU A 94 -3.88 0.54 -7.14
C LEU A 94 -5.09 0.92 -8.00
N LEU A 95 -4.87 1.24 -9.28
CA LEU A 95 -5.94 1.55 -10.24
C LEU A 95 -6.82 0.33 -10.55
N GLU A 96 -6.23 -0.88 -10.62
CA GLU A 96 -6.99 -2.12 -10.76
C GLU A 96 -7.89 -2.39 -9.55
N ALA A 97 -7.46 -2.02 -8.34
CA ALA A 97 -8.21 -2.22 -7.10
C ALA A 97 -9.34 -1.20 -6.94
N ASP A 98 -9.07 0.08 -7.16
CA ASP A 98 -10.06 1.17 -7.09
C ASP A 98 -9.63 2.30 -8.04
N ASP A 99 -10.25 2.35 -9.22
CA ASP A 99 -9.92 3.33 -10.25
C ASP A 99 -10.13 4.77 -9.75
N GLN A 100 -11.20 5.02 -8.99
CA GLN A 100 -11.54 6.36 -8.52
C GLN A 100 -10.56 6.86 -7.46
N ARG A 101 -10.45 6.13 -6.34
CA ARG A 101 -9.58 6.54 -5.22
C ARG A 101 -8.10 6.37 -5.55
N GLY A 102 -7.77 5.34 -6.33
CA GLY A 102 -6.43 5.11 -6.83
C GLY A 102 -5.96 6.26 -7.73
N THR A 103 -6.81 6.73 -8.64
CA THR A 103 -6.50 7.91 -9.48
C THR A 103 -6.31 9.15 -8.61
N ALA A 104 -7.26 9.44 -7.71
CA ALA A 104 -7.18 10.61 -6.83
C ALA A 104 -5.88 10.63 -6.00
N LEU A 105 -5.48 9.48 -5.45
CA LEU A 105 -4.23 9.37 -4.68
C LEU A 105 -2.98 9.60 -5.54
N LEU A 106 -2.94 9.01 -6.74
CA LEU A 106 -1.79 9.15 -7.65
C LEU A 106 -1.67 10.57 -8.21
N GLU A 107 -2.79 11.17 -8.61
CA GLU A 107 -2.83 12.55 -9.10
C GLU A 107 -2.50 13.54 -7.98
N GLY A 108 -3.01 13.32 -6.77
CA GLY A 108 -2.67 14.14 -5.61
C GLY A 108 -1.18 14.07 -5.28
N HIS A 109 -0.59 12.87 -5.29
CA HIS A 109 0.86 12.70 -5.10
C HIS A 109 1.69 13.36 -6.20
N LEU A 110 1.29 13.21 -7.48
CA LEU A 110 1.95 13.88 -8.59
C LEU A 110 1.86 15.41 -8.45
N HIS A 111 0.67 15.93 -8.12
CA HIS A 111 0.45 17.36 -7.91
C HIS A 111 1.37 17.91 -6.81
N LEU A 112 1.44 17.24 -5.66
CA LEU A 112 2.34 17.58 -4.57
C LEU A 112 3.81 17.58 -5.04
N CYS A 113 4.22 16.56 -5.80
CA CYS A 113 5.57 16.46 -6.33
C CYS A 113 5.94 17.58 -7.30
N GLU A 114 4.97 18.17 -8.00
CA GLU A 114 5.16 19.26 -8.95
C GLU A 114 5.06 20.63 -8.28
N SER A 115 3.95 20.90 -7.58
CA SER A 115 3.63 22.22 -7.00
C SER A 115 4.12 22.40 -5.57
N GLY A 116 4.25 21.31 -4.81
CA GLY A 116 4.48 21.34 -3.37
C GLY A 116 3.22 21.51 -2.52
N ASP A 117 2.05 21.64 -3.14
CA ASP A 117 0.77 21.70 -2.46
C ASP A 117 0.33 20.29 -2.04
N PRO A 118 0.22 20.01 -0.73
CA PRO A 118 -0.17 18.69 -0.25
C PRO A 118 -1.69 18.46 -0.27
N THR A 119 -2.50 19.51 -0.44
CA THR A 119 -3.96 19.43 -0.20
C THR A 119 -4.65 18.34 -1.00
N PRO A 120 -4.47 18.21 -2.34
CA PRO A 120 -5.16 17.17 -3.10
C PRO A 120 -4.78 15.74 -2.66
N MET A 121 -3.53 15.54 -2.24
CA MET A 121 -3.08 14.25 -1.73
C MET A 121 -3.71 13.95 -0.36
N MET A 122 -3.75 14.93 0.53
CA MET A 122 -4.35 14.78 1.87
C MET A 122 -5.85 14.49 1.79
N ASP A 123 -6.57 15.12 0.87
CA ASP A 123 -8.00 14.87 0.63
C ASP A 123 -8.23 13.43 0.17
N ALA A 124 -7.45 12.97 -0.82
CA ALA A 124 -7.54 11.59 -1.33
C ALA A 124 -7.22 10.54 -0.25
N VAL A 125 -6.22 10.80 0.60
CA VAL A 125 -5.87 9.91 1.71
C VAL A 125 -6.97 9.89 2.78
N SER A 126 -7.61 11.03 3.04
CA SER A 126 -8.72 11.11 4.00
C SER A 126 -9.89 10.24 3.57
N GLU A 127 -10.24 10.24 2.27
CA GLU A 127 -11.28 9.35 1.73
C GLU A 127 -10.93 7.86 1.88
N ILE A 128 -9.65 7.49 1.78
CA ILE A 128 -9.19 6.11 1.99
C ILE A 128 -9.26 5.75 3.48
N LEU A 129 -8.83 6.65 4.36
CA LEU A 129 -8.93 6.44 5.81
C LEU A 129 -10.38 6.20 6.24
N ASP A 130 -11.34 6.95 5.68
CA ASP A 130 -12.77 6.79 5.99
C ASP A 130 -13.31 5.39 5.64
N LEU A 131 -12.78 4.73 4.59
CA LEU A 131 -13.15 3.33 4.27
C LEU A 131 -12.73 2.34 5.37
N VAL A 132 -11.63 2.63 6.06
CA VAL A 132 -11.01 1.72 7.05
C VAL A 132 -11.19 2.20 8.49
N GLY A 133 -12.20 3.05 8.74
CA GLY A 133 -12.60 3.48 10.09
C GLY A 133 -12.11 4.87 10.50
N GLY A 134 -11.64 5.69 9.55
CA GLY A 134 -11.25 7.09 9.72
C GLY A 134 -9.79 7.28 10.17
N PRO A 135 -9.40 8.50 10.59
CA PRO A 135 -8.12 8.76 11.23
C PRO A 135 -8.07 8.27 12.69
N LEU A 136 -6.87 8.00 13.20
CA LEU A 136 -6.60 7.72 14.63
C LEU A 136 -5.79 8.86 15.26
N ARG A 137 -6.39 9.61 16.19
CA ARG A 137 -5.80 10.81 16.82
C ARG A 137 -5.71 10.71 18.36
N GLU A 138 -5.43 11.84 19.01
CA GLU A 138 -5.26 12.02 20.46
C GLU A 138 -6.08 11.06 21.33
N GLY A 139 -5.40 10.41 22.29
CA GLY A 139 -5.99 9.39 23.17
C GLY A 139 -5.82 7.96 22.67
N TYR A 140 -5.43 7.76 21.41
CA TYR A 140 -4.99 6.45 20.92
C TYR A 140 -3.74 5.98 21.68
N HIS A 141 -3.82 4.79 22.24
CA HIS A 141 -2.71 4.15 22.93
C HIS A 141 -2.61 2.71 22.49
N ARG A 142 -1.40 2.28 22.14
CA ARG A 142 -1.10 0.87 21.87
C ARG A 142 -0.11 0.35 22.88
N THR A 143 -0.28 -0.90 23.29
CA THR A 143 0.75 -1.57 24.08
C THR A 143 1.91 -1.91 23.14
N TRP A 144 3.04 -1.23 23.30
CA TRP A 144 4.27 -1.59 22.62
C TRP A 144 4.71 -3.00 23.04
N ARG A 145 4.76 -3.94 22.09
CA ARG A 145 5.16 -5.34 22.35
C ARG A 145 6.63 -5.65 22.03
N GLY A 146 7.43 -4.65 21.62
CA GLY A 146 8.89 -4.75 21.70
C GLY A 146 9.59 -5.66 20.70
N VAL A 147 9.07 -5.87 19.49
CA VAL A 147 9.82 -6.59 18.46
C VAL A 147 10.01 -5.70 17.23
N ILE A 148 11.23 -5.21 17.05
CA ILE A 148 11.72 -4.78 15.73
C ILE A 148 12.47 -5.99 15.20
N GLU A 149 11.87 -6.77 14.31
CA GLU A 149 12.62 -7.77 13.56
C GLU A 149 13.57 -7.02 12.62
N SER A 150 14.82 -6.89 13.04
CA SER A 150 15.88 -6.42 12.17
C SER A 150 16.17 -7.50 11.13
N VAL A 151 15.99 -7.17 9.85
CA VAL A 151 16.33 -8.01 8.69
C VAL A 151 17.84 -8.36 8.67
N SER A 152 18.66 -7.73 9.52
CA SER A 152 20.11 -7.90 9.56
C SER A 152 20.61 -9.05 10.45
N ALA A 153 19.73 -9.80 11.12
CA ALA A 153 20.14 -10.85 12.06
C ALA A 153 19.93 -12.27 11.52
N THR A 154 20.46 -12.60 10.33
CA THR A 154 20.72 -14.01 9.97
C THR A 154 21.95 -14.14 9.09
N THR A 155 23.13 -13.95 9.69
CA THR A 155 24.35 -14.59 9.19
C THR A 155 25.10 -15.15 10.40
N GLY A 156 24.95 -16.45 10.62
CA GLY A 156 25.67 -17.14 11.68
C GLY A 156 25.24 -18.59 11.85
N ARG A 157 25.69 -19.46 10.94
CA ARG A 157 26.25 -20.79 11.23
C ARG A 157 27.07 -21.26 10.04
#